data_AF-U9T404-F1
#
_entry.id   AF-U9T404-F1
#
_cell.length_a   1.000
_cell.length_b   1.000
_cell.length_c   1.000
_cell.angle_alpha   90.00
_cell.angle_beta   90.00
_cell.angle_gamma   90.00
#
_symmetry.space_group_name_H-M   'P 1'
#
loop_
_entity.id
_entity.type
_entity.pdbx_description
1 polymer ?
#
loop_
_entity_poly.entity_id
_entity_poly.type
_entity_poly.pdbx_seq_one_letter_code
_entity_poly.pdbx_strand_id
1 'polypeptide(L)'
;MEPYQSILEDLLQTTPVEVTPFPLPYEPNMKPERKFEILCDALNRIKHFNNRLLLLVHLYYLGRFLEKETESSVQRSYFVRQLTAHYRTSATRIFYIFEIPGAKQIMRTKKTNVSLLRELNTQEYQGLVLRASEIFNGVEN
;
A
#
# COMPACT_ATOMS: atom_id res chain seq x y z
N MET A 1 11.42 -15.64 8.47
CA MET A 1 12.11 -14.45 7.93
C MET A 1 11.49 -13.27 8.64
N GLU A 2 12.28 -12.44 9.32
CA GLU A 2 11.73 -11.36 10.14
C GLU A 2 10.97 -10.36 9.23
N PRO A 3 9.65 -10.15 9.45
CA PRO A 3 8.84 -9.30 8.57
C PRO A 3 9.37 -7.88 8.47
N TYR A 4 9.80 -7.31 9.60
CA TYR A 4 10.39 -5.98 9.66
C TYR A 4 11.61 -5.85 8.75
N GLN A 5 12.60 -6.72 8.93
CA GLN A 5 13.86 -6.68 8.18
C GLN A 5 13.63 -6.86 6.68
N SER A 6 12.70 -7.74 6.30
CA SER A 6 12.37 -8.01 4.90
C SER A 6 11.80 -6.79 4.19
N ILE A 7 10.95 -6.02 4.87
CA ILE A 7 10.33 -4.81 4.31
C ILE A 7 11.33 -3.66 4.32
N LEU A 8 12.16 -3.53 5.36
CA LEU A 8 13.21 -2.52 5.41
C LEU A 8 14.23 -2.68 4.28
N GLU A 9 14.69 -3.90 4.01
CA GLU A 9 15.59 -4.19 2.89
C GLU A 9 14.98 -3.85 1.54
N ASP A 10 13.67 -3.99 1.40
CA ASP A 10 12.92 -3.61 0.21
C ASP A 10 12.75 -2.10 0.07
N LEU A 11 12.60 -1.37 1.19
CA LEU A 11 12.59 0.09 1.20
C LEU A 11 13.94 0.67 0.75
N LEU A 12 15.04 -0.03 1.04
CA LEU A 12 16.40 0.36 0.61
C LEU A 12 16.73 -0.04 -0.84
N GLN A 13 15.84 -0.76 -1.55
CA GLN A 13 16.11 -1.13 -2.95
C GLN A 13 16.07 0.09 -3.86
N THR A 14 17.17 0.33 -4.57
CA THR A 14 17.29 1.39 -5.59
C THR A 14 17.18 0.85 -7.01
N THR A 15 17.14 -0.47 -7.19
CA THR A 15 17.07 -1.13 -8.49
C THR A 15 15.72 -1.84 -8.70
N PRO A 16 15.18 -1.83 -9.94
CA PRO A 16 15.70 -1.09 -11.09
C PRO A 16 15.53 0.43 -10.92
N VAL A 17 16.43 1.20 -11.54
CA VAL A 17 16.49 2.68 -11.42
C VAL A 17 15.17 3.27 -11.92
N GLU A 18 14.78 2.90 -13.12
CA GLU A 18 13.53 3.31 -13.74
C GLU A 18 12.44 2.24 -13.52
N VAL A 19 11.31 2.69 -12.97
CA VAL A 19 10.13 1.85 -12.72
C VAL A 19 8.88 2.62 -13.10
N THR A 20 7.98 1.94 -13.81
CA THR A 20 6.62 2.42 -14.05
C THR A 20 5.67 1.64 -13.15
N PRO A 21 5.01 2.28 -12.15
CA PRO A 21 4.02 1.60 -11.34
C PRO A 21 2.79 1.26 -12.19
N PHE A 22 2.06 0.22 -11.79
CA PHE A 22 0.75 -0.04 -12.40
C PHE A 22 -0.13 1.21 -12.26
N PRO A 23 -0.87 1.62 -13.30
CA PRO A 23 -1.67 2.83 -13.26
C PRO A 23 -2.78 2.74 -12.21
N LEU A 24 -3.28 3.90 -11.76
CA LEU A 24 -4.52 3.95 -11.00
C LEU A 24 -5.66 3.34 -11.84
N PRO A 25 -6.52 2.49 -11.26
CA PRO A 25 -7.55 1.79 -12.02
C PRO A 25 -8.79 2.66 -12.30
N TYR A 26 -8.82 3.92 -11.84
CA TYR A 26 -9.95 4.83 -11.98
C TYR A 26 -9.48 6.25 -12.33
N GLU A 27 -10.41 7.05 -12.85
CA GLU A 27 -10.18 8.46 -13.15
C GLU A 27 -10.36 9.35 -11.92
N PRO A 28 -9.59 10.44 -11.77
CA PRO A 28 -9.63 11.30 -10.58
C PRO A 28 -11.01 11.93 -10.29
N ASN A 29 -11.79 12.20 -11.32
CA ASN A 29 -13.09 12.89 -11.24
C ASN A 29 -14.29 11.94 -11.01
N MET A 30 -14.06 10.63 -10.88
CA MET A 30 -15.12 9.67 -10.56
C MET A 30 -15.64 9.87 -9.12
N LYS A 31 -16.92 9.55 -8.90
CA LYS A 31 -17.50 9.53 -7.56
C LYS A 31 -16.76 8.55 -6.63
N PRO A 32 -16.61 8.85 -5.33
CA PRO A 32 -15.88 8.00 -4.39
C PRO A 32 -16.38 6.55 -4.36
N GLU A 33 -17.69 6.33 -4.43
CA GLU A 33 -18.31 5.00 -4.44
C GLU A 33 -17.83 4.19 -5.65
N ARG A 34 -17.77 4.84 -6.81
CA ARG A 34 -17.32 4.19 -8.05
C ARG A 34 -15.83 3.86 -8.02
N LYS A 35 -15.00 4.75 -7.47
CA LYS A 35 -13.57 4.48 -7.26
C LYS A 35 -13.36 3.28 -6.34
N PHE A 36 -14.10 3.22 -5.24
CA PHE A 36 -14.04 2.12 -4.29
C PHE A 36 -14.45 0.78 -4.92
N GLU A 37 -15.57 0.74 -5.65
CA GLU A 37 -16.00 -0.45 -6.39
C GLU A 37 -14.90 -0.96 -7.34
N ILE A 38 -14.31 -0.07 -8.14
CA ILE A 38 -13.25 -0.41 -9.10
C ILE A 38 -12.03 -1.02 -8.38
N LEU A 39 -11.63 -0.44 -7.24
CA LEU A 39 -10.52 -0.95 -6.43
C LEU A 39 -10.83 -2.35 -5.87
N CYS A 40 -12.02 -2.55 -5.33
CA CYS A 40 -12.47 -3.83 -4.80
C CYS A 40 -12.56 -4.91 -5.88
N ASP A 41 -13.13 -4.59 -7.04
CA ASP A 41 -13.22 -5.49 -8.19
C ASP A 41 -11.85 -5.90 -8.69
N ALA A 42 -10.92 -4.95 -8.79
CA ALA A 42 -9.54 -5.24 -9.17
C ALA A 42 -8.88 -6.19 -8.18
N LEU A 43 -9.01 -5.95 -6.86
CA LEU A 43 -8.46 -6.84 -5.83
C LEU A 43 -9.05 -8.26 -5.90
N ASN A 44 -10.35 -8.37 -6.21
CA ASN A 44 -10.99 -9.67 -6.39
C ASN A 44 -10.45 -10.41 -7.63
N ARG A 45 -10.24 -9.71 -8.75
CA ARG A 45 -9.63 -10.30 -9.94
C ARG A 45 -8.19 -10.73 -9.69
N ILE A 46 -7.38 -9.91 -9.03
CA ILE A 46 -5.94 -10.15 -8.80
C ILE A 46 -5.68 -11.44 -8.02
N LYS A 47 -6.60 -11.84 -7.11
CA LYS A 47 -6.52 -13.11 -6.38
C LYS A 47 -6.30 -14.32 -7.29
N HIS A 48 -6.80 -14.27 -8.53
CA HIS A 48 -6.68 -15.38 -9.48
C HIS A 48 -5.37 -15.42 -10.26
N PHE A 49 -4.61 -14.32 -10.30
CA PHE A 49 -3.39 -14.20 -11.12
C PHE A 49 -2.09 -14.38 -10.34
N ASN A 50 -2.15 -14.48 -9.01
CA ASN A 50 -0.99 -14.63 -8.11
C ASN A 50 0.16 -13.63 -8.36
N ASN A 51 -0.15 -12.41 -8.80
CA ASN A 51 0.84 -11.36 -9.05
C ASN A 51 1.04 -10.50 -7.79
N ARG A 52 2.14 -10.74 -7.07
CA ARG A 52 2.50 -10.04 -5.82
C ARG A 52 2.54 -8.52 -5.97
N LEU A 53 3.27 -8.01 -6.96
CA LEU A 53 3.45 -6.57 -7.15
C LEU A 53 2.14 -5.88 -7.49
N LEU A 54 1.34 -6.50 -8.36
CA LEU A 54 0.03 -6.00 -8.74
C LEU A 54 -0.90 -5.89 -7.52
N LEU A 55 -0.91 -6.92 -6.67
CA LEU A 55 -1.67 -6.92 -5.41
C LEU A 55 -1.23 -5.80 -4.47
N LEU A 56 0.09 -5.64 -4.28
CA LEU A 56 0.63 -4.59 -3.40
C LEU A 56 0.25 -3.20 -3.91
N VAL A 57 0.44 -2.90 -5.19
CA VAL A 57 0.09 -1.59 -5.76
C VAL A 57 -1.41 -1.29 -5.61
N HIS A 58 -2.29 -2.29 -5.83
CA HIS A 58 -3.73 -2.10 -5.65
C HIS A 58 -4.14 -1.90 -4.19
N LEU A 59 -3.48 -2.58 -3.25
CA LEU A 59 -3.69 -2.34 -1.82
C LEU A 59 -3.20 -0.96 -1.40
N TYR A 60 -2.09 -0.49 -1.97
CA TYR A 60 -1.60 0.87 -1.79
C TYR A 60 -2.61 1.91 -2.29
N TYR A 61 -3.19 1.70 -3.47
CA TYR A 61 -4.24 2.60 -3.99
C TYR A 61 -5.52 2.55 -3.17
N LEU A 62 -5.91 1.38 -2.66
CA LEU A 62 -7.04 1.29 -1.72
C LEU A 62 -6.75 2.05 -0.43
N GLY A 63 -5.56 1.91 0.15
CA GLY A 63 -5.18 2.65 1.35
C GLY A 63 -5.12 4.15 1.11
N ARG A 64 -4.54 4.59 -0.01
CA ARG A 64 -4.54 5.99 -0.44
C ARG A 64 -5.96 6.55 -0.57
N PHE A 65 -6.85 5.81 -1.23
CA PHE A 65 -8.24 6.20 -1.37
C PHE A 65 -8.89 6.43 0.01
N LEU A 66 -8.73 5.46 0.92
CA LEU A 66 -9.31 5.53 2.26
C LEU A 66 -8.76 6.70 3.09
N GLU A 67 -7.44 6.95 3.03
CA GLU A 67 -6.79 7.92 3.91
C GLU A 67 -6.72 9.35 3.32
N LYS A 68 -6.79 9.51 2.00
CA LYS A 68 -6.58 10.82 1.33
C LYS A 68 -7.72 11.27 0.42
N GLU A 69 -8.57 10.37 -0.06
CA GLU A 69 -9.64 10.70 -1.02
C GLU A 69 -11.05 10.63 -0.41
N THR A 70 -11.16 10.24 0.87
CA THR A 70 -12.42 10.36 1.61
C THR A 70 -12.52 11.74 2.26
N GLU A 71 -13.70 12.34 2.19
CA GLU A 71 -13.95 13.71 2.64
C GLU A 71 -14.12 13.83 4.16
N SER A 72 -14.44 12.71 4.82
CA SER A 72 -14.67 12.68 6.27
C SER A 72 -14.38 11.31 6.87
N SER A 73 -14.17 11.29 8.19
CA SER A 73 -14.03 10.05 8.96
C SER A 73 -15.26 9.14 8.86
N VAL A 74 -16.46 9.73 8.69
CA VAL A 74 -17.72 9.01 8.48
C VAL A 74 -17.71 8.30 7.13
N GLN A 75 -17.34 8.99 6.06
CA GLN A 75 -17.24 8.40 4.72
C GLN A 75 -16.14 7.33 4.65
N ARG A 76 -14.99 7.58 5.29
CA ARG A 76 -13.94 6.55 5.44
C ARG A 76 -14.48 5.30 6.14
N SER A 77 -15.19 5.48 7.25
CA SER A 77 -15.79 4.37 8.01
C SER A 77 -16.84 3.61 7.18
N TYR A 78 -17.59 4.32 6.33
CA TYR A 78 -18.55 3.74 5.39
C TYR A 78 -17.90 2.77 4.38
N PHE A 79 -16.70 3.08 3.89
CA PHE A 79 -15.96 2.19 2.98
C PHE A 79 -15.22 1.08 3.73
N VAL A 80 -14.57 1.41 4.85
CA VAL A 80 -13.80 0.44 5.65
C VAL A 80 -14.65 -0.73 6.13
N ARG A 81 -15.91 -0.49 6.53
CA ARG A 81 -16.83 -1.56 6.98
C ARG A 81 -17.20 -2.57 5.90
N GLN A 82 -16.98 -2.24 4.63
CA GLN A 82 -17.24 -3.13 3.50
C GLN A 82 -16.02 -4.02 3.19
N LEU A 83 -14.87 -3.74 3.79
CA LEU A 83 -13.65 -4.51 3.61
C LEU A 83 -13.53 -5.60 4.68
N THR A 84 -12.94 -6.72 4.29
CA THR A 84 -12.47 -7.72 5.26
C THR A 84 -11.36 -7.14 6.13
N ALA A 85 -11.20 -7.66 7.35
CA ALA A 85 -10.10 -7.28 8.23
C ALA A 85 -8.73 -7.46 7.55
N HIS A 86 -8.59 -8.49 6.72
CA HIS A 86 -7.39 -8.73 5.92
C HIS A 86 -7.06 -7.54 5.01
N TYR A 87 -8.02 -7.06 4.21
CA TYR A 87 -7.79 -5.94 3.29
C TYR A 87 -7.67 -4.60 4.00
N ARG A 88 -8.48 -4.37 5.03
CA ARG A 88 -8.37 -3.16 5.85
C ARG A 88 -6.95 -3.00 6.41
N THR A 89 -6.45 -4.02 7.13
CA THR A 89 -5.11 -3.96 7.73
C THR A 89 -4.02 -3.81 6.69
N SER A 90 -4.10 -4.57 5.60
CA SER A 90 -3.06 -4.57 4.57
C SER A 90 -3.01 -3.25 3.79
N ALA A 91 -4.16 -2.71 3.40
CA ALA A 91 -4.26 -1.43 2.68
C ALA A 91 -3.77 -0.25 3.53
N THR A 92 -4.15 -0.20 4.81
CA THR A 92 -3.67 0.85 5.72
C THR A 92 -2.16 0.76 5.92
N ARG A 93 -1.62 -0.44 6.24
CA ARG A 93 -0.19 -0.58 6.53
C ARG A 93 0.67 -0.29 5.31
N ILE A 94 0.30 -0.80 4.13
CA ILE A 94 1.07 -0.55 2.92
C ILE A 94 1.00 0.91 2.50
N PHE A 95 -0.15 1.58 2.67
CA PHE A 95 -0.26 2.99 2.33
C PHE A 95 0.69 3.82 3.18
N TYR A 96 0.68 3.69 4.50
CA TYR A 96 1.53 4.51 5.37
C TYR A 96 3.02 4.17 5.23
N ILE A 97 3.40 2.90 5.06
CA ILE A 97 4.81 2.53 4.82
C ILE A 97 5.31 3.12 3.50
N PHE A 98 4.46 3.13 2.46
CA PHE A 98 4.83 3.58 1.12
C PHE A 98 4.29 4.96 0.75
N GLU A 99 3.82 5.76 1.71
CA GLU A 99 3.17 7.06 1.43
C GLU A 99 4.17 8.02 0.78
N ILE A 100 5.33 8.16 1.40
CA ILE A 100 6.43 9.02 0.97
C ILE A 100 7.16 8.44 -0.25
N PRO A 101 7.64 7.17 -0.26
CA PRO A 101 8.36 6.63 -1.41
C PRO A 101 7.45 6.35 -2.63
N GLY A 102 6.14 6.21 -2.40
CA GLY A 102 5.12 6.01 -3.42
C GLY A 102 5.11 4.62 -4.07
N ALA A 103 4.17 4.43 -4.99
CA ALA A 103 3.98 3.16 -5.70
C ALA A 103 5.20 2.71 -6.51
N LYS A 104 6.08 3.65 -6.90
CA LYS A 104 7.34 3.32 -7.59
C LYS A 104 8.22 2.41 -6.72
N GLN A 105 8.31 2.68 -5.42
CA GLN A 105 9.14 1.86 -4.54
C GLN A 105 8.56 0.46 -4.35
N ILE A 106 7.23 0.31 -4.40
CA ILE A 106 6.58 -1.01 -4.38
C ILE A 106 7.09 -1.89 -5.53
N MET A 107 7.32 -1.31 -6.71
CA MET A 107 7.83 -2.03 -7.89
C MET A 107 9.27 -2.53 -7.71
N ARG A 108 10.02 -2.00 -6.74
CA ARG A 108 11.39 -2.43 -6.42
C ARG A 108 11.44 -3.51 -5.33
N THR A 109 10.32 -3.76 -4.66
CA THR A 109 10.25 -4.76 -3.59
C THR A 109 10.53 -6.16 -4.14
N LYS A 110 11.28 -6.97 -3.40
CA LYS A 110 11.55 -8.38 -3.74
C LYS A 110 10.85 -9.34 -2.78
N LYS A 111 10.73 -8.95 -1.50
CA LYS A 111 10.28 -9.83 -0.41
C LYS A 111 8.90 -9.46 0.12
N THR A 112 8.63 -8.16 0.22
CA THR A 112 7.41 -7.55 0.76
C THR A 112 6.20 -8.22 0.14
N ASN A 113 5.30 -8.71 0.99
CA ASN A 113 4.05 -9.29 0.57
C ASN A 113 3.00 -9.04 1.66
N VAL A 114 1.75 -9.38 1.36
CA VAL A 114 0.62 -9.10 2.25
C VAL A 114 0.73 -9.84 3.58
N SER A 115 1.31 -11.05 3.61
CA SER A 115 1.52 -11.79 4.86
C SER A 115 2.52 -11.08 5.76
N LEU A 116 3.68 -10.69 5.23
CA LEU A 116 4.69 -9.94 6.00
C LEU A 116 4.11 -8.64 6.56
N LEU A 117 3.37 -7.88 5.74
CA LEU A 117 2.72 -6.65 6.18
C LEU A 117 1.75 -6.87 7.34
N ARG A 118 1.06 -8.02 7.39
CA ARG A 118 0.11 -8.35 8.46
C ARG A 118 0.79 -8.92 9.70
N GLU A 119 1.93 -9.57 9.55
CA GLU A 119 2.70 -10.16 10.66
C GLU A 119 3.41 -9.10 11.52
N LEU A 120 3.64 -7.89 10.97
CA LEU A 120 4.20 -6.78 11.74
C LEU A 120 3.37 -6.52 13.02
N ASN A 121 4.05 -6.41 14.15
CA ASN A 121 3.45 -5.82 15.34
C ASN A 121 3.34 -4.29 15.20
N THR A 122 2.71 -3.64 16.17
CA THR A 122 2.49 -2.18 16.14
C THR A 122 3.81 -1.39 16.11
N GLN A 123 4.80 -1.78 16.91
CA GLN A 123 6.09 -1.10 17.00
C GLN A 123 6.89 -1.25 15.70
N GLU A 124 6.92 -2.45 15.13
CA GLU A 124 7.57 -2.71 13.84
C GLU A 124 6.94 -1.92 12.70
N TYR A 125 5.60 -1.90 12.65
CA TYR A 125 4.88 -1.12 11.66
C TYR A 125 5.20 0.38 11.78
N GLN A 126 5.13 0.94 12.98
CA GLN A 126 5.47 2.34 13.22
C GLN A 126 6.93 2.64 12.90
N GLY A 127 7.83 1.73 13.26
CA GLY A 127 9.26 1.83 12.92
C GLY A 127 9.48 1.88 11.40
N LEU A 128 8.82 1.02 10.62
CA LEU A 128 8.94 1.04 9.15
C LEU A 128 8.39 2.33 8.53
N VAL A 129 7.29 2.87 9.06
CA VAL A 129 6.75 4.16 8.60
C VAL A 129 7.76 5.29 8.85
N LEU A 130 8.38 5.31 10.03
CA LEU A 130 9.41 6.29 10.36
C LEU A 130 10.66 6.12 9.47
N ARG A 131 11.18 4.89 9.33
CA ARG A 131 12.33 4.60 8.46
C ARG A 131 12.06 4.99 7.01
N ALA A 132 10.86 4.72 6.49
CA ALA A 132 10.48 5.14 5.14
C ALA A 132 10.48 6.67 4.99
N SER A 133 10.12 7.41 6.04
CA SER A 133 10.25 8.87 6.03
C SER A 133 11.72 9.31 6.02
N GLU A 134 12.55 8.75 6.89
CA GLU A 134 13.98 9.11 7.02
C GLU A 134 14.76 8.87 5.72
N ILE A 135 14.56 7.71 5.09
CA ILE A 135 15.23 7.31 3.85
C ILE A 135 14.84 8.24 2.68
N PHE A 136 13.57 8.63 2.58
CA PHE A 136 13.05 9.30 1.38
C PHE A 136 12.85 10.82 1.52
N ASN A 137 12.90 11.37 2.74
CA ASN A 137 12.90 12.81 2.99
C ASN A 137 14.32 13.39 3.21
N GLY A 138 15.37 12.57 3.07
CA GLY A 138 16.76 13.04 3.12
C GLY A 138 17.32 13.29 4.51
N VAL A 139 16.83 12.58 5.54
CA VAL A 139 17.41 12.62 6.90
C VAL A 139 18.66 11.73 7.00
N GLU A 140 18.84 10.79 6.06
CA GLU A 140 20.08 10.01 5.88
C GLU A 140 20.75 10.40 4.55
N ASN A 141 21.54 11.47 4.56
CA ASN A 141 22.58 11.77 3.55
C ASN A 141 23.92 11.98 4.27
#